data_AF-A0A7X9DXD8-F1
#
_entry.id   AF-A0A7X9DXD8-F1
#
_cell.length_a   1.000
_cell.length_b   1.000
_cell.length_c   1.000
_cell.angle_alpha   90.00
_cell.angle_beta   90.00
_cell.angle_gamma   90.00
#
_symmetry.space_group_name_H-M   'P 1'
#
loop_
_entity.id
_entity.type
_entity.pdbx_description
1 polymer ?
#
loop_
_entity_poly.entity_id
_entity_poly.type
_entity_poly.pdbx_seq_one_letter_code
_entity_poly.pdbx_strand_id
1 'polypeptide(L)'
;MRQPIVDQARLVRLQDQSRWCWPNRSVMVQIVLGLWVGLWVPACVVRYGDSRQEERRNIRALKVGAPVADFAANDINGEIVWLGKYVRIGEEEPEQPKEVLVNFFATWCPSCRRELPQIAAYQRRNPGVQVMVVAEPSKDLKNVVTELLGDSKGQIPVIEDPDMKIVKIFFGPDPHFVLPCSFLISADGKIAARIYGFYEEVPIEQQLAASRHRNLK
;
A
#
# COMPACT_ATOMS: atom_id res chain seq x y z
N MET A 1 11.25 -4.95 104.50
CA MET A 1 11.20 -6.15 105.37
C MET A 1 11.36 -7.39 104.50
N ARG A 2 12.08 -8.42 105.00
CA ARG A 2 12.19 -9.81 104.49
C ARG A 2 12.55 -10.05 103.01
N GLN A 3 13.74 -10.62 102.80
CA GLN A 3 14.12 -11.44 101.64
C GLN A 3 13.43 -12.84 101.72
N PRO A 4 13.59 -13.73 100.73
CA PRO A 4 14.76 -14.63 100.69
C PRO A 4 15.59 -14.52 99.37
N ILE A 5 16.93 -14.50 99.47
CA ILE A 5 17.88 -15.63 99.27
C ILE A 5 18.05 -16.02 97.77
N VAL A 6 19.02 -15.39 97.07
CA VAL A 6 20.36 -15.90 96.67
C VAL A 6 20.36 -16.75 95.38
N ASP A 7 21.01 -16.24 94.33
CA ASP A 7 22.16 -16.95 93.71
C ASP A 7 23.12 -15.97 92.97
N GLN A 8 24.40 -16.31 92.83
CA GLN A 8 25.46 -15.52 92.20
C GLN A 8 26.36 -16.33 91.25
N ALA A 9 26.28 -16.06 89.94
CA ALA A 9 27.36 -16.21 88.94
C ALA A 9 26.87 -15.53 87.64
N ARG A 10 27.52 -14.57 86.97
CA ARG A 10 28.93 -14.31 86.66
C ARG A 10 29.54 -15.38 85.73
N LEU A 11 29.64 -15.08 84.43
CA LEU A 11 30.89 -14.81 83.69
C LEU A 11 30.71 -14.77 82.15
N VAL A 12 31.35 -13.78 81.51
CA VAL A 12 32.08 -13.85 80.21
C VAL A 12 31.27 -14.26 78.96
N ARG A 13 30.89 -13.32 78.08
CA ARG A 13 31.72 -12.67 77.03
C ARG A 13 32.28 -13.67 76.01
N LEU A 14 31.85 -13.58 74.74
CA LEU A 14 32.73 -13.51 73.55
C LEU A 14 31.89 -13.29 72.28
N GLN A 15 32.37 -12.42 71.39
CA GLN A 15 31.94 -12.36 70.00
C GLN A 15 32.66 -13.48 69.25
N ASP A 16 32.00 -14.15 68.30
CA ASP A 16 32.69 -14.60 67.09
C ASP A 16 31.76 -14.58 65.87
N GLN A 17 32.39 -14.60 64.70
CA GLN A 17 31.88 -14.12 63.43
C GLN A 17 31.30 -15.26 62.58
N SER A 18 30.59 -14.85 61.54
CA SER A 18 30.29 -15.64 60.33
C SER A 18 29.39 -16.88 60.50
N ARG A 19 28.22 -16.81 59.86
CA ARG A 19 27.88 -17.72 58.75
C ARG A 19 26.64 -17.23 58.00
N TRP A 20 26.83 -16.99 56.71
CA TRP A 20 25.74 -16.82 55.74
C TRP A 20 24.94 -18.12 55.61
N CYS A 21 23.61 -18.02 55.57
CA CYS A 21 22.72 -18.95 54.88
C CYS A 21 21.41 -18.22 54.48
N TRP A 22 21.22 -18.00 53.18
CA TRP A 22 19.89 -18.01 52.55
C TRP A 22 19.50 -19.49 52.34
N PRO A 23 18.23 -19.91 52.10
CA PRO A 23 17.08 -19.15 51.55
C PRO A 23 15.83 -19.29 52.50
N ASN A 24 14.54 -19.21 52.12
CA ASN A 24 13.93 -19.20 50.79
C ASN A 24 12.58 -18.43 50.67
N ARG A 25 12.34 -18.00 49.44
CA ARG A 25 11.10 -17.51 48.83
C ARG A 25 9.98 -18.56 48.84
N SER A 26 8.82 -18.21 49.40
CA SER A 26 7.47 -18.44 48.84
C SER A 26 6.41 -17.92 49.81
N VAL A 27 5.16 -17.74 49.35
CA VAL A 27 3.97 -17.45 50.18
C VAL A 27 3.95 -16.07 50.88
N MET A 28 4.11 -14.96 50.13
CA MET A 28 3.67 -13.63 50.62
C MET A 28 3.31 -12.58 49.54
N VAL A 29 2.88 -13.01 48.35
CA VAL A 29 2.68 -12.11 47.18
C VAL A 29 1.20 -11.89 46.78
N GLN A 30 0.23 -12.56 47.42
CA GLN A 30 -1.14 -12.65 46.87
C GLN A 30 -2.20 -11.63 47.33
N ILE A 31 -1.90 -10.65 48.21
CA ILE A 31 -2.94 -9.72 48.73
C ILE A 31 -2.59 -8.23 48.51
N VAL A 32 -1.93 -7.91 47.40
CA VAL A 32 -1.78 -6.51 46.90
C VAL A 32 -2.29 -6.35 45.45
N LEU A 33 -2.63 -7.44 44.77
CA LEU A 33 -2.99 -7.50 43.34
C LEU A 33 -4.48 -7.25 43.03
N GLY A 34 -5.26 -6.67 43.95
CA GLY A 34 -6.72 -6.54 43.82
C GLY A 34 -7.25 -5.17 43.37
N LEU A 35 -6.52 -4.08 43.61
CA LEU A 35 -7.05 -2.69 43.50
C LEU A 35 -6.24 -1.76 42.58
N TRP A 36 -5.47 -2.34 41.64
CA TRP A 36 -4.73 -1.59 40.61
C TRP A 36 -5.09 -2.00 39.16
N VAL A 37 -5.98 -2.97 38.97
CA VAL A 37 -6.33 -3.52 37.64
C VAL A 37 -7.62 -2.94 37.05
N GLY A 38 -8.45 -2.26 37.87
CA GLY A 38 -9.77 -1.76 37.46
C GLY A 38 -9.81 -0.41 36.73
N LEU A 39 -8.71 0.35 36.68
CA LEU A 39 -8.68 1.72 36.13
C LEU A 39 -7.66 1.91 34.98
N TRP A 40 -7.33 0.84 34.27
CA TRP A 40 -6.47 0.86 33.07
C TRP A 40 -7.08 0.05 31.90
N VAL A 41 -8.39 0.19 31.71
CA VAL A 41 -9.05 -0.19 30.44
C VAL A 41 -8.69 0.88 29.40
N PRO A 42 -8.25 0.50 28.19
CA PRO A 42 -7.06 1.17 27.64
C PRO A 42 -7.36 2.31 26.67
N ALA A 43 -6.49 3.32 26.67
CA ALA A 43 -6.35 4.31 25.58
C ALA A 43 -5.79 3.71 24.25
N CYS A 44 -5.91 2.40 24.04
CA CYS A 44 -5.23 1.65 22.97
C CYS A 44 -6.13 0.90 21.98
N VAL A 45 -7.46 0.85 22.15
CA VAL A 45 -8.31 -0.10 21.38
C VAL A 45 -9.47 0.52 20.59
N VAL A 46 -9.84 1.79 20.81
CA VAL A 46 -10.91 2.45 20.01
C VAL A 46 -10.35 3.04 18.70
N ARG A 47 -10.05 2.10 17.78
CA ARG A 47 -10.14 2.19 16.31
C ARG A 47 -10.44 3.59 15.72
N TYR A 48 -9.41 4.40 15.51
CA TYR A 48 -9.38 5.21 14.29
C TYR A 48 -8.73 4.36 13.20
N GLY A 49 -9.43 4.14 12.09
CA GLY A 49 -8.98 3.26 11.00
C GLY A 49 -7.64 3.73 10.45
N ASP A 50 -6.63 2.87 10.50
CA ASP A 50 -5.25 3.21 10.18
C ASP A 50 -5.05 3.28 8.66
N SER A 51 -4.99 4.50 8.11
CA SER A 51 -4.62 4.74 6.71
C SER A 51 -3.26 4.13 6.34
N ARG A 52 -2.39 3.89 7.33
CA ARG A 52 -1.11 3.20 7.11
C ARG A 52 -1.25 1.72 6.80
N GLN A 53 -2.38 1.05 7.06
CA GLN A 53 -2.54 -0.35 6.61
C GLN A 53 -2.77 -0.45 5.10
N GLU A 54 -3.51 0.50 4.52
CA GLU A 54 -3.72 0.60 3.07
C GLU A 54 -2.41 0.98 2.37
N GLU A 55 -1.67 1.92 2.95
CA GLU A 55 -0.31 2.28 2.51
C GLU A 55 0.69 1.12 2.67
N ARG A 56 0.58 0.32 3.75
CA ARG A 56 1.39 -0.90 3.96
C ARG A 56 1.06 -2.01 2.96
N ARG A 57 -0.20 -2.15 2.52
CA ARG A 57 -0.58 -3.10 1.47
C ARG A 57 -0.03 -2.67 0.10
N ASN A 58 0.02 -1.36 -0.16
CA ASN A 58 0.58 -0.76 -1.37
C ASN A 58 2.14 -0.58 -1.36
N ILE A 59 2.88 -1.16 -0.40
CA ILE A 59 4.34 -0.93 -0.23
C ILE A 59 5.20 -1.21 -1.48
N ARG A 60 4.72 -2.06 -2.40
CA ARG A 60 5.46 -2.48 -3.61
C ARG A 60 5.08 -1.74 -4.90
N ALA A 61 4.02 -0.92 -4.89
CA ALA A 61 3.68 -0.12 -6.06
C ALA A 61 4.76 0.95 -6.31
N LEU A 62 5.15 1.15 -7.58
CA LEU A 62 6.09 2.20 -7.98
C LEU A 62 5.67 3.53 -7.37
N LYS A 63 6.61 4.24 -6.74
CA LYS A 63 6.35 5.54 -6.10
C LYS A 63 6.31 6.66 -7.14
N VAL A 64 5.65 7.77 -6.82
CA VAL A 64 5.77 8.99 -7.62
C VAL A 64 7.24 9.41 -7.67
N GLY A 65 7.71 9.80 -8.85
CA GLY A 65 9.12 10.07 -9.16
C GLY A 65 9.97 8.85 -9.54
N ALA A 66 9.49 7.62 -9.32
CA ALA A 66 10.22 6.43 -9.75
C ALA A 66 10.23 6.28 -11.28
N PRO A 67 11.33 5.83 -11.90
CA PRO A 67 11.35 5.45 -13.31
C PRO A 67 10.48 4.22 -13.55
N VAL A 68 9.92 4.11 -14.74
CA VAL A 68 9.16 2.93 -15.21
C VAL A 68 10.06 2.09 -16.11
N ALA A 69 9.98 0.77 -16.00
CA ALA A 69 10.63 -0.11 -16.97
C ALA A 69 9.79 -0.14 -18.26
N ASP A 70 10.46 -0.12 -19.41
CA ASP A 70 9.80 -0.20 -20.70
C ASP A 70 9.11 -1.55 -20.93
N PHE A 71 8.07 -1.56 -21.75
CA PHE A 71 7.38 -2.78 -22.16
C PHE A 71 6.75 -2.63 -23.55
N ALA A 72 6.73 -3.76 -24.28
CA ALA A 72 5.94 -3.93 -25.50
C ALA A 72 5.05 -5.17 -25.36
N ALA A 73 3.82 -5.08 -25.84
CA ALA A 73 2.85 -6.17 -25.85
C ALA A 73 1.88 -6.02 -27.03
N ASN A 74 1.20 -7.10 -27.39
CA ASN A 74 0.09 -7.03 -28.34
C ASN A 74 -1.18 -6.58 -27.62
N ASP A 75 -1.97 -5.73 -28.26
CA ASP A 75 -3.31 -5.41 -27.81
C ASP A 75 -4.33 -6.52 -28.22
N ILE A 76 -5.58 -6.38 -27.78
CA ILE A 76 -6.70 -7.29 -28.14
C ILE A 76 -7.07 -7.29 -29.64
N ASN A 77 -6.44 -6.46 -30.47
CA ASN A 77 -6.58 -6.43 -31.93
C ASN A 77 -5.36 -7.04 -32.65
N GLY A 78 -4.29 -7.35 -31.91
CA GLY A 78 -3.02 -7.88 -32.44
C GLY A 78 -2.02 -6.80 -32.84
N GLU A 79 -2.27 -5.54 -32.52
CA GLU A 79 -1.33 -4.44 -32.77
C GLU A 79 -0.24 -4.41 -31.70
N ILE A 80 1.01 -4.21 -32.09
CA ILE A 80 2.11 -4.04 -31.13
C ILE A 80 2.01 -2.65 -30.51
N VAL A 81 1.89 -2.62 -29.19
CA VAL A 81 1.81 -1.43 -28.37
C VAL A 81 3.03 -1.39 -27.47
N TRP A 82 3.75 -0.27 -27.53
CA TRP A 82 5.05 -0.08 -26.88
C TRP A 82 5.03 1.21 -26.06
N LEU A 83 5.55 1.17 -24.82
CA LEU A 83 5.55 2.32 -23.93
C LEU A 83 6.57 3.39 -24.39
N GLY A 84 7.80 2.99 -24.74
CA GLY A 84 8.85 3.89 -25.25
C GLY A 84 8.47 4.72 -26.48
N LYS A 85 7.44 4.29 -27.25
CA LYS A 85 6.83 5.08 -28.33
C LYS A 85 6.32 6.46 -27.89
N TYR A 86 5.96 6.61 -26.61
CA TYR A 86 5.31 7.81 -26.07
C TYR A 86 6.14 8.53 -25.00
N VAL A 87 7.01 7.81 -24.27
CA VAL A 87 7.81 8.35 -23.16
C VAL A 87 9.28 8.02 -23.35
N ARG A 88 10.16 8.91 -22.86
CA ARG A 88 11.62 8.74 -22.92
C ARG A 88 12.06 7.64 -21.97
N ILE A 89 12.09 6.41 -22.46
CA ILE A 89 12.62 5.23 -21.75
C ILE A 89 13.44 4.42 -22.75
N GLY A 90 14.67 4.08 -22.38
CA GLY A 90 15.62 3.39 -23.26
C GLY A 90 16.53 4.34 -24.02
N GLU A 91 17.01 3.90 -25.18
CA GLU A 91 17.96 4.65 -26.04
C GLU A 91 17.26 5.42 -27.17
N GLU A 92 16.02 5.05 -27.51
CA GLU A 92 15.23 5.68 -28.58
C GLU A 92 14.40 6.84 -28.02
N GLU A 93 14.51 8.03 -28.64
CA GLU A 93 13.68 9.19 -28.31
C GLU A 93 12.36 9.15 -29.10
N PRO A 94 11.18 9.27 -28.43
CA PRO A 94 9.90 9.31 -29.13
C PRO A 94 9.74 10.62 -29.93
N GLU A 95 9.26 10.52 -31.17
CA GLU A 95 9.03 11.68 -32.06
C GLU A 95 8.16 12.77 -31.44
N GLN A 96 7.16 12.35 -30.66
CA GLN A 96 6.21 13.21 -29.95
C GLN A 96 6.03 12.69 -28.53
N PRO A 97 6.90 13.08 -27.58
CA PRO A 97 6.81 12.68 -26.19
C PRO A 97 5.50 13.17 -25.57
N LYS A 98 4.81 12.29 -24.85
CA LYS A 98 3.51 12.53 -24.21
C LYS A 98 3.49 11.92 -22.82
N GLU A 99 2.60 12.41 -21.96
CA GLU A 99 2.28 11.66 -20.74
C GLU A 99 1.44 10.43 -21.10
N VAL A 100 1.59 9.36 -20.31
CA VAL A 100 0.87 8.09 -20.54
C VAL A 100 0.09 7.72 -19.29
N LEU A 101 -1.23 7.59 -19.39
CA LEU A 101 -2.10 7.07 -18.33
C LEU A 101 -2.34 5.57 -18.54
N VAL A 102 -1.71 4.74 -17.71
CA VAL A 102 -1.90 3.28 -17.69
C VAL A 102 -2.96 2.93 -16.64
N ASN A 103 -4.10 2.42 -17.08
CA ASN A 103 -5.19 1.93 -16.21
C ASN A 103 -5.16 0.41 -16.11
N PHE A 104 -5.38 -0.11 -14.90
CA PHE A 104 -5.51 -1.54 -14.60
C PHE A 104 -6.98 -1.91 -14.43
N PHE A 105 -7.44 -2.90 -15.20
CA PHE A 105 -8.84 -3.25 -15.39
C PHE A 105 -9.11 -4.76 -15.25
N ALA A 106 -10.34 -5.14 -14.89
CA ALA A 106 -10.85 -6.50 -15.03
C ALA A 106 -12.35 -6.48 -15.37
N THR A 107 -12.83 -7.42 -16.20
CA THR A 107 -14.22 -7.42 -16.69
C THR A 107 -15.25 -7.63 -15.59
N TRP A 108 -14.90 -8.40 -14.56
CA TRP A 108 -15.74 -8.67 -13.39
C TRP A 108 -15.81 -7.51 -12.39
N CYS A 109 -14.94 -6.51 -12.49
CA CYS A 109 -14.81 -5.42 -11.50
C CYS A 109 -15.84 -4.29 -11.74
N PRO A 110 -16.86 -4.10 -10.87
CA PRO A 110 -17.95 -3.15 -11.14
C PRO A 110 -17.50 -1.69 -11.14
N SER A 111 -16.53 -1.34 -10.29
CA SER A 111 -15.95 0.01 -10.25
C SER A 111 -15.09 0.30 -11.48
N CYS A 112 -14.36 -0.69 -11.99
CA CYS A 112 -13.57 -0.57 -13.21
C CYS A 112 -14.47 -0.34 -14.44
N ARG A 113 -15.62 -1.02 -14.50
CA ARG A 113 -16.62 -0.80 -15.56
C ARG A 113 -17.22 0.61 -15.56
N ARG A 114 -17.33 1.26 -14.39
CA ARG A 114 -17.75 2.68 -14.29
C ARG A 114 -16.62 3.68 -14.60
N GLU A 115 -15.37 3.30 -14.37
CA GLU A 115 -14.21 4.17 -14.64
C GLU A 115 -13.84 4.25 -16.13
N LEU A 116 -13.85 3.14 -16.87
CA LEU A 116 -13.42 3.12 -18.29
C LEU A 116 -14.12 4.17 -19.18
N PRO A 117 -15.45 4.41 -19.09
CA PRO A 117 -16.11 5.48 -19.84
C PRO A 117 -15.59 6.89 -19.48
N GLN A 118 -15.21 7.14 -18.22
CA GLN A 118 -14.58 8.40 -17.80
C GLN A 118 -13.16 8.51 -18.36
N ILE A 119 -12.40 7.42 -18.40
CA ILE A 119 -11.06 7.36 -19.02
C ILE A 119 -11.15 7.64 -20.54
N ALA A 120 -12.16 7.08 -21.23
CA ALA A 120 -12.43 7.37 -22.64
C ALA A 120 -12.84 8.83 -22.89
N ALA A 121 -13.57 9.46 -21.95
CA ALA A 121 -13.83 10.90 -22.00
C ALA A 121 -12.57 11.72 -21.74
N TYR A 122 -11.73 11.31 -20.78
CA TYR A 122 -10.45 11.95 -20.46
C TYR A 122 -9.50 11.96 -21.67
N GLN A 123 -9.33 10.83 -22.37
CA GLN A 123 -8.49 10.76 -23.58
C GLN A 123 -8.95 11.75 -24.66
N ARG A 124 -10.27 11.83 -24.91
CA ARG A 124 -10.85 12.74 -25.90
C ARG A 124 -10.68 14.22 -25.53
N ARG A 125 -10.69 14.56 -24.23
CA ARG A 125 -10.44 15.92 -23.74
C ARG A 125 -8.95 16.30 -23.71
N ASN A 126 -8.05 15.32 -23.62
CA ASN A 126 -6.62 15.52 -23.38
C ASN A 126 -5.75 14.84 -24.46
N PRO A 127 -5.77 15.29 -25.74
CA PRO A 127 -5.04 14.64 -26.86
C PRO A 127 -3.50 14.70 -26.74
N GLY A 128 -2.98 15.47 -25.79
CA GLY A 128 -1.57 15.49 -25.38
C GLY A 128 -1.17 14.35 -24.43
N VAL A 129 -2.14 13.55 -23.96
CA VAL A 129 -1.93 12.34 -23.16
C VAL A 129 -2.29 11.12 -24.00
N GLN A 130 -1.59 10.01 -23.81
CA GLN A 130 -1.99 8.70 -24.32
C GLN A 130 -2.56 7.87 -23.16
N VAL A 131 -3.70 7.22 -23.38
CA VAL A 131 -4.26 6.25 -22.43
C VAL A 131 -3.96 4.84 -22.91
N MET A 132 -3.66 3.93 -21.98
CA MET A 132 -3.47 2.50 -22.21
C MET A 132 -4.24 1.73 -21.13
N VAL A 133 -4.92 0.64 -21.48
CA VAL A 133 -5.60 -0.24 -20.50
C VAL A 133 -4.86 -1.56 -20.44
N VAL A 134 -4.48 -1.99 -19.24
CA VAL A 134 -3.92 -3.31 -18.95
C VAL A 134 -4.99 -4.11 -18.23
N ALA A 135 -5.43 -5.20 -18.84
CA ALA A 135 -6.56 -6.00 -18.40
C ALA A 135 -6.14 -7.38 -17.89
N GLU A 136 -6.81 -7.83 -16.83
CA GLU A 136 -6.83 -9.24 -16.46
C GLU A 136 -7.44 -10.09 -17.61
N PRO A 137 -6.90 -11.28 -17.90
CA PRO A 137 -7.42 -12.13 -18.96
C PRO A 137 -8.88 -12.51 -18.81
N SER A 138 -9.65 -12.41 -19.90
CA SER A 138 -11.02 -12.93 -19.92
C SER A 138 -11.56 -13.15 -21.33
N LYS A 139 -12.37 -14.21 -21.48
CA LYS A 139 -13.05 -14.57 -22.72
C LYS A 139 -14.02 -13.49 -23.22
N ASP A 140 -14.54 -12.66 -22.32
CA ASP A 140 -15.45 -11.55 -22.65
C ASP A 140 -14.75 -10.20 -22.81
N LEU A 141 -13.42 -10.12 -22.57
CA LEU A 141 -12.66 -8.87 -22.50
C LEU A 141 -12.91 -7.95 -23.69
N LYS A 142 -12.73 -8.47 -24.91
CA LYS A 142 -12.89 -7.69 -26.15
C LYS A 142 -14.28 -7.09 -26.30
N ASN A 143 -15.33 -7.81 -25.88
CA ASN A 143 -16.71 -7.32 -25.94
C ASN A 143 -16.96 -6.24 -24.88
N VAL A 144 -16.56 -6.51 -23.63
CA VAL A 144 -16.75 -5.59 -22.49
C VAL A 144 -16.02 -4.28 -22.71
N VAL A 145 -14.76 -4.27 -23.15
CA VAL A 145 -14.05 -3.01 -23.41
C VAL A 145 -14.53 -2.30 -24.66
N THR A 146 -15.02 -3.03 -25.67
CA THR A 146 -15.68 -2.42 -26.85
C THR A 146 -16.95 -1.67 -26.46
N GLU A 147 -17.75 -2.22 -25.54
CA GLU A 147 -18.93 -1.57 -24.96
C GLU A 147 -18.55 -0.32 -24.16
N LEU A 148 -17.58 -0.45 -23.24
CA LEU A 148 -17.24 0.61 -22.28
C LEU A 148 -16.42 1.76 -22.85
N LEU A 149 -15.55 1.50 -23.85
CA LEU A 149 -14.75 2.54 -24.50
C LEU A 149 -15.51 3.23 -25.65
N GLY A 150 -16.56 2.61 -26.18
CA GLY A 150 -17.39 3.17 -27.26
C GLY A 150 -16.55 3.60 -28.47
N ASP A 151 -16.63 4.88 -28.83
CA ASP A 151 -15.90 5.47 -29.95
C ASP A 151 -14.37 5.50 -29.74
N SER A 152 -13.89 5.44 -28.48
CA SER A 152 -12.46 5.47 -28.15
C SER A 152 -11.77 4.10 -28.24
N LYS A 153 -12.48 3.02 -28.59
CA LYS A 153 -11.95 1.64 -28.65
C LYS A 153 -10.80 1.39 -29.64
N GLY A 154 -10.53 2.33 -30.55
CA GLY A 154 -9.36 2.33 -31.45
C GLY A 154 -8.31 3.41 -31.13
N GLN A 155 -8.53 4.20 -30.08
CA GLN A 155 -7.58 5.23 -29.59
C GLN A 155 -6.89 4.80 -28.30
N ILE A 156 -7.54 3.90 -27.56
CA ILE A 156 -7.08 3.34 -26.30
C ILE A 156 -6.75 1.87 -26.54
N PRO A 157 -5.45 1.51 -26.69
CA PRO A 157 -5.06 0.11 -26.73
C PRO A 157 -5.43 -0.58 -25.42
N VAL A 158 -5.96 -1.80 -25.54
CA VAL A 158 -6.27 -2.69 -24.41
C VAL A 158 -5.36 -3.90 -24.53
N ILE A 159 -4.49 -4.09 -23.55
CA ILE A 159 -3.50 -5.17 -23.47
C ILE A 159 -3.99 -6.20 -22.47
N GLU A 160 -4.03 -7.47 -22.85
CA GLU A 160 -4.30 -8.60 -21.95
C GLU A 160 -2.97 -9.06 -21.33
N ASP A 161 -2.85 -9.11 -19.99
CA ASP A 161 -1.57 -9.42 -19.30
C ASP A 161 -1.62 -10.76 -18.53
N PRO A 162 -1.65 -11.92 -19.23
CA PRO A 162 -1.84 -13.23 -18.61
C PRO A 162 -0.71 -13.69 -17.69
N ASP A 163 0.52 -13.22 -17.95
CA ASP A 163 1.69 -13.55 -17.13
C ASP A 163 1.91 -12.53 -16.00
N MET A 164 1.04 -11.53 -15.87
CA MET A 164 1.22 -10.35 -15.01
C MET A 164 2.57 -9.63 -15.26
N LYS A 165 3.08 -9.65 -16.49
CA LYS A 165 4.39 -9.06 -16.86
C LYS A 165 4.36 -7.55 -16.68
N ILE A 166 3.32 -6.89 -17.18
CA ILE A 166 3.16 -5.44 -17.07
C ILE A 166 2.76 -5.10 -15.63
N VAL A 167 1.82 -5.82 -15.03
CA VAL A 167 1.44 -5.66 -13.61
C VAL A 167 2.68 -5.69 -12.69
N LYS A 168 3.63 -6.61 -12.89
CA LYS A 168 4.86 -6.69 -12.08
C LYS A 168 5.80 -5.50 -12.22
N ILE A 169 5.77 -4.76 -13.34
CA ILE A 169 6.53 -3.50 -13.50
C ILE A 169 5.99 -2.45 -12.53
N PHE A 170 4.67 -2.32 -12.42
CA PHE A 170 4.03 -1.26 -11.61
C PHE A 170 3.85 -1.64 -10.13
N PHE A 171 3.70 -2.93 -9.82
CA PHE A 171 3.37 -3.43 -8.48
C PHE A 171 4.42 -4.36 -7.84
N GLY A 172 5.53 -4.62 -8.54
CA GLY A 172 6.61 -5.50 -8.07
C GLY A 172 6.37 -6.98 -8.34
N PRO A 173 7.35 -7.86 -8.01
CA PRO A 173 7.38 -9.26 -8.44
C PRO A 173 6.29 -10.15 -7.85
N ASP A 174 5.77 -9.78 -6.68
CA ASP A 174 4.64 -10.39 -5.98
C ASP A 174 3.60 -9.27 -5.77
N PRO A 175 2.72 -9.03 -6.75
CA PRO A 175 1.86 -7.85 -6.81
C PRO A 175 0.58 -8.03 -5.99
N HIS A 176 0.36 -7.15 -5.01
CA HIS A 176 -0.87 -7.07 -4.23
C HIS A 176 -1.44 -5.66 -4.41
N PHE A 177 -2.56 -5.55 -5.14
CA PHE A 177 -3.16 -4.27 -5.49
C PHE A 177 -4.69 -4.37 -5.51
N VAL A 178 -5.35 -3.21 -5.56
CA VAL A 178 -6.81 -3.09 -5.61
C VAL A 178 -7.19 -2.48 -6.95
N LEU A 179 -8.25 -3.01 -7.56
CA LEU A 179 -8.80 -2.55 -8.82
C LEU A 179 -9.99 -1.59 -8.62
N PRO A 180 -10.15 -0.57 -9.49
CA PRO A 180 -9.19 -0.16 -10.51
C PRO A 180 -7.99 0.58 -9.90
N CYS A 181 -6.92 0.72 -10.69
CA CYS A 181 -5.77 1.55 -10.36
C CYS A 181 -5.23 2.19 -11.63
N SER A 182 -4.82 3.46 -11.56
CA SER A 182 -4.28 4.20 -12.71
C SER A 182 -2.96 4.88 -12.36
N PHE A 183 -1.95 4.73 -13.23
CA PHE A 183 -0.65 5.40 -13.10
C PHE A 183 -0.48 6.38 -14.26
N LEU A 184 -0.16 7.63 -13.95
CA LEU A 184 0.27 8.60 -14.96
C LEU A 184 1.80 8.62 -14.99
N ILE A 185 2.35 8.40 -16.17
CA ILE A 185 3.77 8.43 -16.48
C ILE A 185 4.05 9.76 -17.19
N SER A 186 5.06 10.51 -16.74
CA SER A 186 5.53 11.73 -17.42
C SER A 186 6.17 11.39 -18.76
N ALA A 187 6.27 12.37 -19.66
CA ALA A 187 7.02 12.26 -20.91
C ALA A 187 8.48 11.80 -20.71
N ASP A 188 9.06 12.01 -19.51
CA ASP A 188 10.43 11.61 -19.13
C ASP A 188 10.49 10.24 -18.42
N GLY A 189 9.49 9.38 -18.62
CA GLY A 189 9.54 7.96 -18.21
C GLY A 189 9.38 7.69 -16.70
N LYS A 190 8.84 8.65 -15.92
CA LYS A 190 8.68 8.53 -14.46
C LYS A 190 7.22 8.59 -14.04
N ILE A 191 6.86 7.94 -12.93
CA ILE A 191 5.50 8.05 -12.36
C ILE A 191 5.25 9.49 -11.90
N ALA A 192 4.36 10.23 -12.58
CA ALA A 192 3.93 11.57 -12.22
C ALA A 192 2.76 11.57 -11.22
N ALA A 193 1.86 10.58 -11.30
CA ALA A 193 0.71 10.44 -10.40
C ALA A 193 0.22 8.99 -10.31
N ARG A 194 -0.55 8.71 -9.24
CA ARG A 194 -1.23 7.43 -8.99
C ARG A 194 -2.64 7.65 -8.47
N ILE A 195 -3.58 6.86 -8.97
CA ILE A 195 -4.98 6.82 -8.54
C ILE A 195 -5.28 5.38 -8.13
N TYR A 196 -5.93 5.20 -6.98
CA TYR A 196 -6.39 3.91 -6.49
C TYR A 196 -7.90 3.98 -6.27
N GLY A 197 -8.66 3.05 -6.83
CA GLY A 197 -10.11 3.06 -6.78
C GLY A 197 -10.76 4.06 -7.75
N PHE A 198 -12.09 4.00 -7.82
CA PHE A 198 -12.92 4.85 -8.67
C PHE A 198 -13.71 5.85 -7.82
N TYR A 199 -13.70 7.13 -8.20
CA TYR A 199 -14.40 8.21 -7.53
C TYR A 199 -15.35 8.90 -8.52
N GLU A 200 -16.61 8.46 -8.56
CA GLU A 200 -17.58 8.88 -9.57
C GLU A 200 -17.82 10.40 -9.62
N GLU A 201 -17.80 11.04 -8.44
CA GLU A 201 -18.04 12.47 -8.25
C GLU A 201 -16.81 13.36 -8.57
N VAL A 202 -15.61 12.78 -8.72
CA VAL A 202 -14.36 13.54 -8.86
C VAL A 202 -13.75 13.28 -10.24
N PRO A 203 -13.71 14.27 -11.14
CA PRO A 203 -13.09 14.11 -12.46
C PRO A 203 -11.63 13.63 -12.39
N ILE A 204 -11.23 12.73 -13.29
CA ILE A 204 -9.88 12.16 -13.36
C ILE A 204 -8.79 13.25 -13.37
N GLU A 205 -9.03 14.37 -14.05
CA GLU A 205 -8.14 15.54 -14.05
C GLU A 205 -7.82 16.05 -12.62
N GLN A 206 -8.82 16.11 -11.75
CA GLN A 206 -8.66 16.56 -10.36
C GLN A 206 -7.97 15.49 -9.51
N GLN A 207 -8.28 14.20 -9.73
CA GLN A 207 -7.63 13.10 -9.04
C GLN A 207 -6.12 13.05 -9.35
N LEU A 208 -5.76 13.23 -10.63
CA LEU A 208 -4.37 13.31 -11.10
C LEU A 208 -3.66 14.53 -10.49
N ALA A 209 -4.27 15.71 -10.51
CA ALA A 209 -3.71 16.91 -9.91
C ALA A 209 -3.45 16.75 -8.40
N ALA A 210 -4.43 16.22 -7.65
CA ALA A 210 -4.27 15.96 -6.21
C ALA A 210 -3.17 14.92 -5.92
N SER A 211 -2.98 13.94 -6.79
CA SER A 211 -1.92 12.93 -6.66
C SER A 211 -0.52 13.49 -6.96
N ARG A 212 -0.38 14.36 -7.98
CA ARG A 212 0.87 15.11 -8.25
C ARG A 212 1.31 15.93 -7.03
N HIS A 213 0.42 16.74 -6.47
CA HIS A 213 0.77 17.69 -5.40
C HIS A 213 1.10 17.03 -4.05
N ARG A 214 0.56 15.85 -3.74
CA ARG A 214 0.80 15.16 -2.47
C ARG A 214 2.23 14.62 -2.31
N ASN A 215 3.03 14.58 -3.38
CA ASN A 215 4.37 13.99 -3.39
C ASN A 215 5.50 15.01 -3.65
N LEU A 216 5.20 16.32 -3.58
CA LEU A 216 6.15 17.43 -3.71
C LEU A 216 6.46 18.09 -2.35
N LYS A 217 6.31 17.35 -1.25
CA LYS A 217 6.58 17.76 0.14
C LYS A 217 7.40 16.69 0.85
#